data_AF-A0A520Q540-F1
#
_entry.id   AF-A0A520Q540-F1
#
_cell.length_a   1.000
_cell.length_b   1.000
_cell.length_c   1.000
_cell.angle_alpha   90.00
_cell.angle_beta   90.00
_cell.angle_gamma   90.00
#
_symmetry.space_group_name_H-M   'P 1'
#
loop_
_entity.id
_entity.type
_entity.pdbx_description
1 polymer ?
#
loop_
_entity_poly.entity_id
_entity_poly.type
_entity_poly.pdbx_seq_one_letter_code
_entity_poly.pdbx_strand_id
1 'polypeptide(L)'
;MADKRIPAPLVLAAASGMLAVAAVAFFSLPGPEDAAPEPDTHDRPALRLDDSSPELVSQSFYDAWRRRRWDEAIQISAGAARQAARDKKARDEALPPEERIVAERTWDALSRAPLSLLLDQVDVLDGDRYRLEGVAEYQLVGRPYRRRVTFHVEPGGGAYRVSEMELGEVLTDLPDIFQGAE
;
A
#
# COMPACT_ATOMS: atom_id res chain seq x y z
N MET A 1 -6.53 -4.75 34.86
CA MET A 1 -6.70 -4.02 33.58
C MET A 1 -5.63 -4.55 32.66
N ALA A 2 -6.01 -5.42 31.72
CA ALA A 2 -5.05 -6.03 30.80
C ALA A 2 -4.71 -5.00 29.72
N ASP A 3 -3.43 -4.65 29.66
CA ASP A 3 -2.85 -3.73 28.69
C ASP A 3 -2.99 -4.36 27.29
N LYS A 4 -4.02 -3.96 26.55
CA LYS A 4 -4.43 -4.58 25.28
C LYS A 4 -3.51 -4.05 24.19
N ARG A 5 -2.28 -4.58 24.12
CA ARG A 5 -1.31 -4.26 23.06
C ARG A 5 -1.93 -4.63 21.71
N ILE A 6 -2.15 -3.63 20.86
CA ILE A 6 -2.63 -3.82 19.50
C ILE A 6 -1.51 -4.54 18.72
N PRO A 7 -1.78 -5.68 18.06
CA PRO A 7 -0.77 -6.40 17.31
C PRO A 7 -0.15 -5.51 16.22
N ALA A 8 1.17 -5.53 16.06
CA ALA A 8 1.89 -4.76 15.05
C ALA A 8 1.29 -4.87 13.63
N PRO A 9 0.78 -6.03 13.16
CA PRO A 9 0.07 -6.12 11.88
C PRO A 9 -1.12 -5.17 11.79
N LEU A 10 -1.94 -5.07 12.85
CA LEU A 10 -3.11 -4.19 12.93
C LEU A 10 -2.74 -2.71 12.87
N VAL A 11 -1.64 -2.33 13.52
CA VAL A 11 -1.09 -0.97 13.42
C VAL A 11 -0.58 -0.67 12.00
N LEU A 12 -0.01 -1.66 11.31
CA LEU A 12 0.55 -1.54 9.96
C LEU A 12 -0.52 -1.46 8.86
N ALA A 13 -1.63 -2.19 9.00
CA ALA A 13 -2.79 -2.04 8.13
C ALA A 13 -3.49 -0.69 8.33
N ALA A 14 -3.63 -0.24 9.58
CA ALA A 14 -4.12 1.09 9.89
C ALA A 14 -3.22 2.16 9.27
N ALA A 15 -1.91 1.96 9.31
CA ALA A 15 -0.95 2.86 8.69
C ALA A 15 -1.06 2.85 7.16
N SER A 16 -1.17 1.72 6.47
CA SER A 16 -1.22 1.71 4.99
C SER A 16 -2.55 2.20 4.39
N GLY A 17 -3.52 2.57 5.23
CA GLY A 17 -4.90 2.84 4.82
C GLY A 17 -5.67 1.56 4.48
N MET A 18 -5.06 0.39 4.66
CA MET A 18 -5.65 -0.91 4.39
C MET A 18 -6.07 -1.61 5.69
N LEU A 19 -6.87 -0.95 6.55
CA LEU A 19 -7.35 -1.46 7.84
C LEU A 19 -7.88 -2.91 7.79
N ALA A 20 -8.47 -3.32 6.67
CA ALA A 20 -8.98 -4.68 6.45
C ALA A 20 -7.89 -5.77 6.37
N VAL A 21 -6.66 -5.42 5.98
CA VAL A 21 -5.59 -6.39 5.69
C VAL A 21 -5.06 -7.07 6.95
N ALA A 22 -4.97 -6.35 8.06
CA ALA A 22 -4.31 -6.88 9.24
C ALA A 22 -5.11 -7.89 10.03
N ALA A 23 -6.44 -7.77 10.06
CA ALA A 23 -7.22 -8.77 10.76
C ALA A 23 -7.22 -10.10 9.99
N VAL A 24 -7.21 -10.08 8.64
CA VAL A 24 -7.11 -11.32 7.85
C VAL A 24 -5.75 -11.99 8.04
N ALA A 25 -4.66 -11.22 8.06
CA ALA A 25 -3.30 -11.75 8.31
C ALA A 25 -3.16 -12.35 9.71
N PHE A 26 -3.76 -11.72 10.72
CA PHE A 26 -3.72 -12.19 12.11
C PHE A 26 -4.48 -13.51 12.33
N PHE A 27 -5.56 -13.77 11.58
CA PHE A 27 -6.38 -14.97 11.74
C PHE A 27 -6.06 -16.12 10.76
N SER A 28 -5.19 -15.92 9.77
CA SER A 28 -4.97 -16.90 8.68
C SER A 28 -3.56 -17.51 8.60
N LEU A 29 -2.64 -17.16 9.50
CA LEU A 29 -1.27 -17.70 9.49
C LEU A 29 -1.14 -18.92 10.44
N PRO A 30 -0.62 -20.08 9.98
CA PRO A 30 -0.27 -21.21 10.84
C PRO A 30 0.88 -20.86 11.80
N GLY A 31 0.92 -21.53 12.95
CA GLY A 31 1.85 -21.27 14.04
C GLY A 31 3.33 -21.47 13.69
N PRO A 32 4.25 -20.93 14.51
CA PRO A 32 5.68 -20.81 14.21
C PRO A 32 6.48 -22.13 14.11
N GLU A 33 5.84 -23.29 14.24
CA GLU A 33 6.51 -24.60 14.26
C GLU A 33 6.71 -25.25 12.87
N ASP A 34 6.09 -24.72 11.80
CA ASP A 34 6.16 -25.30 10.44
C ASP A 34 7.05 -24.52 9.45
N ALA A 35 7.81 -23.52 9.89
CA ALA A 35 8.62 -22.70 8.99
C ALA A 35 9.93 -23.43 8.61
N ALA A 36 10.00 -23.95 7.38
CA ALA A 36 11.25 -24.34 6.73
C ALA A 36 12.26 -23.15 6.72
N PRO A 37 13.58 -23.38 6.69
CA PRO A 37 14.55 -22.29 6.58
C PRO A 37 14.35 -21.55 5.25
N GLU A 38 13.85 -20.31 5.35
CA GLU A 38 13.41 -19.50 4.22
C GLU A 38 14.55 -18.65 3.63
N PRO A 39 14.50 -18.39 2.30
CA PRO A 39 15.53 -17.66 1.57
C PRO A 39 15.69 -16.21 2.04
N ASP A 40 16.89 -15.69 1.81
CA ASP A 40 17.34 -14.37 2.23
C ASP A 40 16.38 -13.27 1.73
N THR A 41 15.85 -12.47 2.67
CA THR A 41 14.85 -11.42 2.43
C THR A 41 15.36 -10.23 1.59
N HIS A 42 16.62 -10.28 1.15
CA HIS A 42 17.29 -9.23 0.39
C HIS A 42 17.08 -9.32 -1.13
N ASP A 43 16.53 -10.40 -1.67
CA ASP A 43 16.41 -10.61 -3.12
C ASP A 43 14.98 -10.33 -3.64
N ARG A 44 14.40 -9.18 -3.25
CA ARG A 44 13.12 -8.76 -3.83
C ARG A 44 13.37 -8.12 -5.19
N PRO A 45 12.69 -8.54 -6.27
CA PRO A 45 12.84 -7.89 -7.57
C PRO A 45 12.51 -6.40 -7.44
N ALA A 46 13.30 -5.57 -8.10
CA ALA A 46 13.07 -4.13 -8.17
C ALA A 46 11.69 -3.88 -8.79
N LEU A 47 10.91 -3.01 -8.17
CA LEU A 47 9.61 -2.61 -8.71
C LEU A 47 9.86 -1.73 -9.93
N ARG A 48 9.24 -2.07 -11.08
CA ARG A 48 9.38 -1.27 -12.29
C ARG A 48 8.51 -0.02 -12.15
N LEU A 49 9.16 1.13 -12.02
CA LEU A 49 8.50 2.43 -11.95
C LEU A 49 8.40 3.01 -13.35
N ASP A 50 7.23 3.55 -13.67
CA ASP A 50 6.97 4.25 -14.91
C ASP A 50 6.35 5.62 -14.60
N ASP A 51 7.10 6.68 -14.90
CA ASP A 51 6.72 8.07 -14.68
C ASP A 51 6.53 8.85 -15.99
N SER A 52 6.31 8.14 -17.10
CA SER A 52 6.16 8.74 -18.44
C SER A 52 4.78 9.36 -18.69
N SER A 53 3.78 9.02 -17.89
CA SER A 53 2.42 9.55 -17.98
C SER A 53 1.75 9.65 -16.60
N PRO A 54 0.73 10.50 -16.43
CA PRO A 54 0.00 10.62 -15.18
C PRO A 54 -0.64 9.32 -14.67
N GLU A 55 -1.12 8.50 -15.60
CA GLU A 55 -1.77 7.22 -15.31
C GLU A 55 -0.75 6.20 -14.81
N LEU A 56 0.36 6.07 -15.54
CA LEU A 56 1.42 5.11 -15.20
C LEU A 56 2.14 5.46 -13.89
N VAL A 57 2.35 6.75 -13.61
CA VAL A 57 2.97 7.16 -12.33
C VAL A 57 2.04 6.89 -11.16
N SER A 58 0.74 7.11 -11.32
CA SER A 58 -0.27 6.81 -10.29
C SER A 58 -0.34 5.31 -9.99
N GLN A 59 -0.34 4.47 -11.03
CA GLN A 59 -0.31 3.03 -10.86
C GLN A 59 1.01 2.57 -10.21
N SER A 60 2.16 3.06 -10.67
CA SER A 60 3.48 2.73 -10.11
C SER A 60 3.59 3.15 -8.65
N PHE A 61 3.08 4.34 -8.31
CA PHE A 61 3.09 4.86 -6.94
C PHE A 61 2.21 4.01 -6.04
N TYR A 62 0.99 3.68 -6.46
CA TYR A 62 0.10 2.87 -5.66
C TYR A 62 0.62 1.42 -5.50
N ASP A 63 1.26 0.88 -6.53
CA ASP A 63 1.91 -0.43 -6.47
C ASP A 63 3.08 -0.44 -5.47
N ALA A 64 3.91 0.62 -5.48
CA ALA A 64 4.98 0.79 -4.51
C ALA A 64 4.43 0.98 -3.08
N TRP A 65 3.42 1.84 -2.92
CA TRP A 65 2.77 2.13 -1.64
C TRP A 65 2.18 0.87 -1.01
N ARG A 66 1.35 0.14 -1.76
CA ARG A 66 0.70 -1.07 -1.26
C ARG A 66 1.68 -2.20 -0.99
N ARG A 67 2.88 -2.20 -1.58
CA ARG A 67 3.95 -3.18 -1.34
C ARG A 67 4.95 -2.72 -0.29
N ARG A 68 4.72 -1.57 0.36
CA ARG A 68 5.63 -0.93 1.33
C ARG A 68 7.03 -0.69 0.76
N ARG A 69 7.11 -0.50 -0.56
CA ARG A 69 8.33 -0.14 -1.30
C ARG A 69 8.51 1.38 -1.19
N TRP A 70 8.83 1.82 0.02
CA TRP A 70 8.75 3.24 0.38
C TRP A 70 9.77 4.09 -0.35
N ASP A 71 10.97 3.57 -0.59
CA ASP A 71 12.00 4.29 -1.34
C ASP A 71 11.54 4.54 -2.78
N GLU A 72 10.97 3.52 -3.41
CA GLU A 72 10.35 3.64 -4.73
C GLU A 72 9.18 4.62 -4.73
N ALA A 73 8.29 4.55 -3.73
CA ALA A 73 7.18 5.50 -3.59
C ALA A 73 7.67 6.94 -3.39
N ILE A 74 8.72 7.17 -2.59
CA ILE A 74 9.35 8.48 -2.35
C ILE A 74 9.99 9.03 -3.63
N GLN A 75 10.60 8.16 -4.44
CA GLN A 75 11.24 8.52 -5.70
C GLN A 75 10.23 9.15 -6.68
N ILE A 76 9.04 8.56 -6.82
CA ILE A 76 8.03 8.98 -7.81
C ILE A 76 6.89 9.85 -7.26
N SER A 77 7.02 10.34 -6.03
CA SER A 77 6.07 11.26 -5.41
C SER A 77 6.67 12.64 -5.16
N ALA A 78 5.81 13.62 -4.93
CA ALA A 78 6.13 14.97 -4.47
C ALA A 78 5.14 15.37 -3.36
N GLY A 79 5.25 16.61 -2.88
CA GLY A 79 4.26 17.20 -1.96
C GLY A 79 3.87 16.32 -0.77
N ALA A 80 2.57 16.22 -0.53
CA ALA A 80 1.97 15.47 0.58
C ALA A 80 2.19 13.96 0.45
N ALA A 81 2.08 13.41 -0.76
CA ALA A 81 2.30 11.98 -1.01
C ALA A 81 3.73 11.53 -0.63
N ARG A 82 4.74 12.35 -0.97
CA ARG A 82 6.14 12.07 -0.59
C ARG A 82 6.33 12.12 0.92
N GLN A 83 5.74 13.11 1.59
CA GLN A 83 5.85 13.21 3.05
C GLN A 83 5.17 12.02 3.72
N ALA A 84 3.98 11.63 3.25
CA ALA A 84 3.27 10.46 3.76
C ALA A 84 4.11 9.17 3.61
N ALA A 85 4.77 8.98 2.47
CA ALA A 85 5.65 7.82 2.25
C ALA A 85 6.85 7.81 3.20
N ARG A 86 7.47 8.98 3.45
CA ARG A 86 8.55 9.12 4.46
C ARG A 86 8.07 8.80 5.87
N ASP A 87 6.89 9.29 6.25
CA ASP A 87 6.33 9.04 7.57
C ASP A 87 5.94 7.57 7.79
N LYS A 88 5.59 6.84 6.72
CA LYS A 88 5.40 5.37 6.79
C LYS A 88 6.73 4.66 6.90
N LYS A 89 7.71 5.03 6.08
CA LYS A 89 9.07 4.48 6.15
C LYS A 89 9.66 4.62 7.56
N ALA A 90 9.62 5.82 8.13
CA ALA A 90 10.15 6.06 9.47
C ALA A 90 9.44 5.24 10.56
N ARG A 91 8.12 5.04 10.44
CA ARG A 91 7.37 4.17 11.36
C ARG A 91 7.77 2.71 11.24
N ASP A 92 7.98 2.24 10.01
CA ASP A 92 8.40 0.88 9.73
C ASP A 92 9.83 0.60 10.21
N GLU A 93 10.72 1.58 10.07
CA GLU A 93 12.10 1.52 10.56
C GLU A 93 12.19 1.60 12.10
N ALA A 94 11.19 2.20 12.75
CA ALA A 94 11.11 2.28 14.21
C ALA A 94 10.60 0.98 14.86
N LEU A 95 10.13 0.00 14.08
CA LEU A 95 9.73 -1.30 14.61
C LEU A 95 10.94 -2.09 15.13
N PRO A 96 10.78 -2.88 16.21
CA PRO A 96 11.80 -3.83 16.64
C PRO A 96 12.26 -4.74 15.49
N PRO A 97 13.54 -5.11 15.40
CA PRO A 97 14.08 -5.91 14.29
C PRO A 97 13.30 -7.20 14.04
N GLU A 98 12.90 -7.91 15.10
CA GLU A 98 12.09 -9.12 15.00
C GLU A 98 10.68 -8.86 14.44
N GLU A 99 10.02 -7.78 14.85
CA GLU A 99 8.69 -7.42 14.35
C GLU A 99 8.74 -6.95 12.90
N ARG A 100 9.81 -6.25 12.52
CA ARG A 100 10.02 -5.78 11.15
C ARG A 100 10.13 -6.95 10.16
N ILE A 101 10.89 -8.00 10.50
CA ILE A 101 11.03 -9.19 9.65
C ILE A 101 9.68 -9.89 9.45
N VAL A 102 8.91 -10.10 10.52
CA VAL A 102 7.59 -10.73 10.46
C VAL A 102 6.62 -9.87 9.64
N ALA A 103 6.62 -8.56 9.88
CA ALA A 103 5.78 -7.60 9.18
C ALA A 103 6.09 -7.57 7.68
N GLU A 104 7.36 -7.59 7.32
CA GLU A 104 7.82 -7.62 5.92
C GLU A 104 7.37 -8.89 5.20
N ARG A 105 7.62 -10.06 5.77
CA ARG A 105 7.22 -11.35 5.18
C ARG A 105 5.71 -11.46 4.99
N THR A 106 4.98 -11.10 6.05
CA THR A 106 3.52 -11.10 6.04
C THR A 106 3.01 -10.18 4.93
N TRP A 107 3.55 -8.97 4.85
CA TRP A 107 3.07 -8.00 3.88
C TRP A 107 3.42 -8.34 2.42
N ASP A 108 4.60 -8.90 2.17
CA ASP A 108 4.96 -9.39 0.85
C ASP A 108 4.00 -10.50 0.39
N ALA A 109 3.66 -11.44 1.26
CA ALA A 109 2.69 -12.49 0.92
C ALA A 109 1.32 -11.90 0.56
N LEU A 110 0.88 -10.85 1.28
CA LEU A 110 -0.42 -10.23 1.09
C LEU A 110 -0.50 -9.32 -0.15
N SER A 111 0.61 -8.70 -0.54
CA SER A 111 0.66 -7.67 -1.61
C SER A 111 1.30 -8.14 -2.92
N ARG A 112 1.63 -9.43 -3.05
CA ARG A 112 2.24 -10.01 -4.27
C ARG A 112 1.38 -9.85 -5.52
N ALA A 113 0.06 -9.97 -5.40
CA ALA A 113 -0.86 -9.97 -6.53
C ALA A 113 -0.69 -8.71 -7.40
N PRO A 114 -0.84 -8.80 -8.73
CA PRO A 114 -0.73 -7.63 -9.61
C PRO A 114 -1.83 -6.60 -9.31
N LEU A 115 -1.48 -5.33 -9.47
CA LEU A 115 -2.41 -4.20 -9.39
C LEU A 115 -2.92 -3.87 -10.80
N SER A 116 -4.24 -3.78 -10.92
CA SER A 116 -4.91 -3.10 -12.01
C SER A 116 -5.47 -1.77 -11.50
N LEU A 117 -5.30 -0.69 -12.26
CA LEU A 117 -5.89 0.61 -11.97
C LEU A 117 -6.82 0.96 -13.13
N LEU A 118 -8.12 0.98 -12.87
CA LEU A 118 -9.15 1.36 -13.83
C LEU A 118 -9.55 2.81 -13.56
N LEU A 119 -9.21 3.72 -14.45
CA LEU A 119 -9.53 5.13 -14.30
C LEU A 119 -10.94 5.42 -14.81
N ASP A 120 -11.74 6.05 -13.97
CA ASP A 120 -13.10 6.48 -14.27
C ASP A 120 -13.09 7.91 -14.83
N GLN A 121 -12.22 8.77 -14.30
CA GLN A 121 -12.14 10.18 -14.67
C GLN A 121 -10.69 10.68 -14.65
N VAL A 122 -10.35 11.50 -15.65
CA VAL A 122 -9.08 12.21 -15.77
C VAL A 122 -9.37 13.68 -16.02
N ASP A 123 -9.14 14.51 -15.00
CA ASP A 123 -9.32 15.95 -15.08
C ASP A 123 -7.96 16.64 -15.24
N VAL A 124 -7.88 17.56 -16.20
CA VAL A 124 -6.74 18.49 -16.31
C VAL A 124 -7.08 19.71 -15.47
N LEU A 125 -6.30 19.96 -14.42
CA LEU A 125 -6.58 21.05 -13.48
C LEU A 125 -6.03 22.38 -14.00
N ASP A 126 -4.71 22.46 -14.20
CA ASP A 126 -4.00 23.64 -14.70
C ASP A 126 -2.64 23.23 -15.27
N GLY A 127 -2.36 23.60 -16.52
CA GLY A 127 -1.14 23.16 -17.23
C GLY A 127 -1.06 21.63 -17.28
N ASP A 128 0.09 21.06 -16.89
CA ASP A 128 0.33 19.61 -16.87
C ASP A 128 -0.01 18.97 -15.52
N ARG A 129 -0.96 19.55 -14.76
CA ARG A 129 -1.46 18.98 -13.50
C ARG A 129 -2.75 18.21 -13.73
N TYR A 130 -2.81 17.02 -13.16
CA TYR A 130 -3.90 16.08 -13.38
C TYR A 130 -4.52 15.64 -12.06
N ARG A 131 -5.82 15.39 -12.09
CA ARG A 131 -6.56 14.68 -11.07
C ARG A 131 -7.15 13.42 -11.68
N LEU A 132 -6.79 12.28 -11.13
CA LEU A 132 -7.12 10.96 -11.65
C LEU A 132 -7.99 10.26 -10.62
N GLU A 133 -9.21 9.90 -10.98
CA GLU A 133 -10.09 9.09 -10.16
C GLU A 133 -10.28 7.71 -10.77
N GLY A 134 -10.32 6.68 -9.94
CA GLY A 134 -10.58 5.34 -10.41
C GLY A 134 -10.71 4.29 -9.33
N VAL A 135 -10.68 3.05 -9.76
CA VAL A 135 -10.73 1.86 -8.92
C VAL A 135 -9.43 1.09 -9.03
N ALA A 136 -8.77 0.92 -7.90
CA ALA A 136 -7.65 0.00 -7.76
C ALA A 136 -8.17 -1.41 -7.47
N GLU A 137 -7.74 -2.38 -8.27
CA GLU A 137 -8.13 -3.78 -8.17
C GLU A 137 -6.89 -4.66 -8.02
N TYR A 138 -6.89 -5.53 -7.01
CA TYR A 138 -5.83 -6.51 -6.79
C TYR A 138 -6.37 -7.67 -5.95
N GLN A 139 -5.58 -8.73 -5.77
CA GLN A 139 -5.93 -9.77 -4.81
C GLN A 139 -5.26 -9.52 -3.46
N LEU A 140 -6.02 -9.74 -2.41
CA LEU A 140 -5.57 -9.72 -1.04
C LEU A 140 -5.95 -11.04 -0.37
N VAL A 141 -4.96 -11.82 0.05
CA VAL A 141 -5.16 -13.15 0.68
C VAL A 141 -5.99 -14.08 -0.22
N GLY A 142 -5.73 -14.05 -1.52
CA GLY A 142 -6.46 -14.84 -2.52
C GLY A 142 -7.90 -14.40 -2.77
N ARG A 143 -8.33 -13.24 -2.22
CA ARG A 143 -9.66 -12.66 -2.48
C ARG A 143 -9.54 -11.39 -3.31
N PRO A 144 -10.50 -11.11 -4.20
CA PRO A 144 -10.53 -9.84 -4.93
C PRO A 144 -10.70 -8.69 -3.93
N TYR A 145 -9.90 -7.65 -4.09
CA TYR A 145 -10.00 -6.39 -3.35
C TYR A 145 -10.10 -5.24 -4.34
N ARG A 146 -11.06 -4.35 -4.11
CA ARG A 146 -11.36 -3.19 -4.94
C ARG A 146 -11.54 -1.96 -4.05
N ARG A 147 -10.98 -0.83 -4.46
CA ARG A 147 -11.13 0.44 -3.73
C ARG A 147 -11.08 1.64 -4.67
N ARG A 148 -11.91 2.64 -4.37
CA ARG A 148 -11.83 4.00 -4.95
C ARG A 148 -10.52 4.69 -4.52
N VAL A 149 -9.82 5.26 -5.48
CA VAL A 149 -8.60 6.03 -5.25
C VAL A 149 -8.63 7.29 -6.10
N THR A 150 -8.09 8.37 -5.54
CA THR A 150 -7.88 9.64 -6.24
C THR A 150 -6.41 10.00 -6.14
N PHE A 151 -5.81 10.39 -7.27
CA PHE A 151 -4.43 10.85 -7.33
C PHE A 151 -4.37 12.25 -7.91
N HIS A 152 -3.52 13.10 -7.32
CA HIS A 152 -3.10 14.35 -7.95
C HIS A 152 -1.67 14.17 -8.46
N VAL A 153 -1.46 14.54 -9.71
CA VAL A 153 -0.19 14.37 -10.40
C VAL A 153 0.28 15.70 -10.96
N GLU A 154 1.58 15.94 -10.87
CA GLU A 154 2.23 17.15 -11.37
C GLU A 154 3.56 16.83 -12.07
N PRO A 155 4.02 17.70 -12.98
CA PRO A 155 5.33 17.54 -13.59
C PRO A 155 6.44 17.87 -12.57
N GLY A 156 7.52 17.09 -12.59
CA GLY A 156 8.67 17.28 -11.70
C GLY A 156 9.94 16.64 -12.24
N GLY A 157 10.91 17.47 -12.65
CA GLY A 157 12.22 17.01 -13.10
C GLY A 157 12.20 16.24 -14.42
N GLY A 158 11.31 16.62 -15.34
CA GLY A 158 11.16 15.98 -16.66
C GLY A 158 10.32 14.69 -16.67
N ALA A 159 9.68 14.36 -15.54
CA ALA A 159 8.77 13.22 -15.40
C ALA A 159 7.54 13.61 -14.58
N TYR A 160 6.52 12.75 -14.53
CA TYR A 160 5.36 12.96 -13.66
C TYR A 160 5.64 12.50 -12.22
N ARG A 161 4.97 13.12 -11.26
CA ARG A 161 5.06 12.78 -9.83
C ARG A 161 3.69 12.84 -9.18
N VAL A 162 3.37 11.88 -8.32
CA VAL A 162 2.16 11.92 -7.49
C VAL A 162 2.38 12.90 -6.35
N SER A 163 1.61 13.99 -6.31
CA SER A 163 1.69 15.01 -5.25
C SER A 163 0.75 14.73 -4.08
N GLU A 164 -0.37 14.05 -4.33
CA GLU A 164 -1.38 13.68 -3.35
C GLU A 164 -2.07 12.37 -3.73
N MET A 165 -2.48 11.61 -2.72
CA MET A 165 -3.28 10.40 -2.87
C MET A 165 -4.36 10.38 -1.80
N GLU A 166 -5.59 10.17 -2.23
CA GLU A 166 -6.74 9.99 -1.35
C GLU A 166 -7.28 8.56 -1.51
N LEU A 167 -7.52 7.90 -0.38
CA LEU A 167 -8.11 6.57 -0.35
C LEU A 167 -9.60 6.70 -0.09
N GLY A 168 -10.41 6.34 -1.08
CA GLY A 168 -11.85 6.32 -0.99
C GLY A 168 -12.41 5.01 -0.45
N GLU A 169 -13.68 4.79 -0.76
CA GLU A 169 -14.48 3.63 -0.38
C GLU A 169 -13.85 2.30 -0.82
N VAL A 170 -13.95 1.28 0.04
CA VAL A 170 -13.64 -0.11 -0.30
C VAL A 170 -14.88 -0.71 -0.94
N LEU A 171 -14.76 -1.15 -2.20
CA LEU A 171 -15.88 -1.67 -3.00
C LEU A 171 -16.00 -3.20 -2.90
N THR A 172 -15.16 -3.84 -2.08
CA THR A 172 -15.22 -5.26 -1.80
C THR A 172 -15.99 -5.48 -0.51
N ASP A 173 -16.96 -6.38 -0.55
CA ASP A 173 -17.62 -6.89 0.64
C ASP A 173 -16.58 -7.60 1.53
N LEU A 174 -16.15 -6.89 2.57
CA LEU A 174 -15.31 -7.45 3.60
C LEU A 174 -16.17 -8.38 4.48
N PRO A 175 -15.66 -9.55 4.89
CA PRO A 175 -16.42 -10.45 5.75
C PRO A 175 -16.87 -9.78 7.06
N ASP A 176 -18.02 -10.20 7.61
CA ASP A 176 -18.73 -9.58 8.75
C ASP A 176 -17.87 -9.30 10.00
N ILE A 177 -16.71 -9.93 10.15
CA ILE A 177 -15.71 -9.64 11.19
C ILE A 177 -15.18 -8.19 11.19
N PHE A 178 -15.47 -7.41 10.13
CA PHE A 178 -15.10 -6.00 10.00
C PHE A 178 -16.25 -5.02 10.21
N GLN A 179 -17.50 -5.49 10.39
CA GLN A 179 -18.69 -4.64 10.56
C GLN A 179 -18.96 -4.22 12.02
N GLY A 180 -18.05 -4.53 12.95
CA GLY A 180 -18.23 -4.33 14.40
C GLY A 180 -17.34 -3.26 15.01
N ALA A 181 -17.39 -2.03 14.49
CA ALA A 181 -16.82 -0.86 15.17
C ALA A 181 -17.72 0.37 14.93
N GLU A 182 -18.89 0.36 15.58
CA GLU A 182 -19.58 1.60 15.97
C GLU A 182 -18.90 2.19 17.22
#